data_AF-A0A9P1FRK7-F1
#
_entry.id   AF-A0A9P1FRK7-F1
#
_cell.length_a   1.000
_cell.length_b   1.000
_cell.length_c   1.000
_cell.angle_alpha   90.00
_cell.angle_beta   90.00
_cell.angle_gamma   90.00
#
_symmetry.space_group_name_H-M   'P 1'
#
loop_
_entity.id
_entity.type
_entity.pdbx_description
1 polymer ?
#
loop_
_entity_poly.entity_id
_entity_poly.type
_entity_poly.pdbx_seq_one_letter_code
_entity_poly.pdbx_strand_id
1 'polypeptide(L)'
;MDGCRSCRKQHQPMPRIVVQLYTYQACRALAHLHASAVVHRDIKPQNLLVDASRGHLLKLCDFGSAARLSQGRPALVAYICSRYYRAPELIFGATNYSTAVDLWSMGCVLAEMLRGRPLFPGENGVDQLVEIVKVLGSPSRRQVLAMNPQYFSFAFPTVAACNWSTVFRKTVGPEFTTLLSEFLQYDPETRIKPLEACAHSCFDALRDERARCSDGQPLPPDLFNLTQRELRTCSASLHDRLVPAWHAARCPGSPPQPQAAG
;
A
#
# COMPACT_ATOMS: atom_id res chain seq x y z
N MET A 1 26.30 -0.15 4.28
CA MET A 1 25.08 0.42 3.64
C MET A 1 24.71 -0.46 2.43
N ASP A 2 24.54 -1.78 2.61
CA ASP A 2 24.70 -2.72 1.49
C ASP A 2 23.56 -3.72 1.27
N GLY A 3 22.53 -3.74 2.14
CA GLY A 3 21.46 -4.75 2.06
C GLY A 3 20.50 -4.58 0.88
N CYS A 4 20.19 -3.34 0.47
CA CYS A 4 19.16 -3.08 -0.54
C CYS A 4 19.69 -3.00 -1.99
N ARG A 5 21.02 -3.02 -2.19
CA ARG A 5 21.64 -3.02 -3.53
C ARG A 5 21.96 -4.42 -4.06
N SER A 6 21.97 -5.45 -3.21
CA SER A 6 22.41 -6.80 -3.57
C SER A 6 21.47 -7.51 -4.56
N CYS A 7 20.14 -7.37 -4.42
CA CYS A 7 19.20 -8.02 -5.35
C CYS A 7 19.25 -7.48 -6.78
N ARG A 8 19.67 -6.23 -7.02
CA ARG A 8 19.77 -5.67 -8.39
C ARG A 8 20.91 -6.29 -9.20
N LYS A 9 21.94 -6.86 -8.56
CA LYS A 9 23.07 -7.48 -9.27
C LYS A 9 22.85 -8.95 -9.65
N GLN A 10 21.79 -9.61 -9.16
CA GLN A 10 21.58 -11.05 -9.37
C GLN A 10 20.31 -11.45 -10.15
N HIS A 11 19.48 -10.52 -10.66
CA HIS A 11 18.25 -10.84 -11.41
C HIS A 11 17.26 -11.79 -10.69
N GLN A 12 17.46 -12.08 -9.41
CA GLN A 12 16.59 -12.97 -8.66
C GLN A 12 15.38 -12.19 -8.13
N PRO A 13 14.16 -12.76 -8.26
CA PRO A 13 12.96 -12.17 -7.67
C PRO A 13 13.09 -12.10 -6.15
N MET A 14 12.52 -11.06 -5.55
CA MET A 14 12.50 -10.92 -4.10
C MET A 14 11.77 -12.10 -3.46
N PRO A 15 12.31 -12.72 -2.38
CA PRO A 15 11.62 -13.79 -1.68
C PRO A 15 10.24 -13.34 -1.20
N ARG A 16 9.26 -14.23 -1.34
CA ARG A 16 7.86 -13.96 -1.05
C ARG A 16 7.62 -13.39 0.35
N ILE A 17 8.24 -14.00 1.36
CA ILE A 17 8.13 -13.58 2.76
C ILE A 17 8.63 -12.15 2.97
N VAL A 18 9.65 -11.74 2.22
CA VAL A 18 10.23 -10.40 2.29
C VAL A 18 9.27 -9.37 1.67
N VAL A 19 8.64 -9.70 0.53
CA VAL A 19 7.58 -8.86 -0.07
C VAL A 19 6.41 -8.67 0.92
N GLN A 20 5.98 -9.75 1.58
CA GLN A 20 4.93 -9.69 2.60
C GLN A 20 5.34 -8.80 3.77
N LEU A 21 6.55 -8.98 4.32
CA LEU A 21 7.06 -8.19 5.44
C LEU A 21 7.13 -6.70 5.15
N TYR A 22 7.68 -6.31 3.99
CA TYR A 22 7.82 -4.90 3.64
C TYR A 22 6.46 -4.26 3.35
N THR A 23 5.57 -4.96 2.63
CA THR A 23 4.22 -4.44 2.37
C THR A 23 3.44 -4.27 3.67
N TYR A 24 3.49 -5.25 4.56
CA TYR A 24 2.79 -5.20 5.85
C TYR A 24 3.29 -4.05 6.73
N GLN A 25 4.61 -3.91 6.90
CA GLN A 25 5.19 -2.83 7.70
C GLN A 25 4.92 -1.44 7.09
N ALA A 26 4.95 -1.31 5.76
CA ALA A 26 4.60 -0.06 5.09
C ALA A 26 3.12 0.29 5.30
N CYS A 27 2.22 -0.68 5.22
CA CYS A 27 0.80 -0.48 5.52
C CYS A 27 0.58 -0.07 6.99
N ARG A 28 1.28 -0.67 7.96
CA ARG A 28 1.24 -0.22 9.36
C ARG A 28 1.74 1.22 9.53
N ALA A 29 2.83 1.59 8.84
CA ALA A 29 3.32 2.97 8.85
C ALA A 29 2.27 3.95 8.29
N LEU A 30 1.62 3.60 7.18
CA LEU A 30 0.52 4.38 6.60
C LEU A 30 -0.68 4.47 7.54
N ALA A 31 -1.08 3.37 8.20
CA ALA A 31 -2.14 3.36 9.20
C ALA A 31 -1.88 4.40 10.30
N HIS A 32 -0.65 4.43 10.82
CA HIS A 32 -0.25 5.37 11.86
C HIS A 32 -0.35 6.84 11.39
N LEU A 33 0.10 7.14 10.17
CA LEU A 33 0.03 8.50 9.60
C LEU A 33 -1.41 8.93 9.31
N HIS A 34 -2.18 8.04 8.70
CA HIS A 34 -3.55 8.31 8.25
C HIS A 34 -4.49 8.50 9.44
N ALA A 35 -4.28 7.78 10.55
CA ALA A 35 -4.98 8.02 11.82
C ALA A 35 -4.74 9.43 12.41
N SER A 36 -3.69 10.13 11.94
CA SER A 36 -3.41 11.52 12.29
C SER A 36 -3.78 12.50 11.17
N ALA A 37 -4.55 12.06 10.17
CA ALA A 37 -4.89 12.82 8.97
C ALA A 37 -3.66 13.35 8.21
N VAL A 38 -2.54 12.61 8.24
CA VAL A 38 -1.33 12.95 7.48
C VAL A 38 -1.26 12.08 6.23
N VAL A 39 -1.11 12.70 5.07
CA VAL A 39 -0.82 12.05 3.79
C VAL A 39 0.66 12.22 3.45
N HIS A 40 1.34 11.16 3.02
CA HIS A 40 2.77 11.19 2.71
C HIS A 40 3.06 11.83 1.35
N ARG A 41 2.26 11.49 0.33
CA ARG A 41 2.32 12.02 -1.06
C ARG A 41 3.59 11.70 -1.84
N ASP A 42 4.43 10.78 -1.37
CA ASP A 42 5.63 10.33 -2.09
C ASP A 42 6.06 8.92 -1.65
N ILE A 43 5.10 7.99 -1.57
CA ILE A 43 5.38 6.59 -1.29
C ILE A 43 6.01 5.96 -2.54
N LYS A 44 7.25 5.49 -2.38
CA LYS A 44 8.05 4.86 -3.43
C LYS A 44 9.17 4.03 -2.80
N PRO A 45 9.79 3.08 -3.52
CA PRO A 45 10.81 2.20 -2.94
C PRO A 45 11.98 2.95 -2.30
N GLN A 46 12.37 4.11 -2.84
CA GLN A 46 13.48 4.93 -2.32
C GLN A 46 13.20 5.50 -0.92
N ASN A 47 11.92 5.66 -0.55
CA ASN A 47 11.49 6.22 0.72
C ASN A 47 11.13 5.12 1.75
N LEU A 48 11.34 3.85 1.41
CA LEU A 48 11.16 2.70 2.29
C LEU A 48 12.53 2.17 2.71
N LEU A 49 13.04 2.64 3.84
CA LEU A 49 14.33 2.22 4.38
C LEU A 49 14.20 0.79 4.91
N VAL A 50 15.11 -0.10 4.49
CA VAL A 50 15.11 -1.50 4.91
C VAL A 50 16.41 -1.87 5.60
N ASP A 51 16.30 -2.49 6.77
CA ASP A 51 17.41 -3.16 7.45
C ASP A 51 17.29 -4.67 7.25
N ALA A 52 17.91 -5.15 6.17
CA ALA A 52 17.95 -6.57 5.84
C ALA A 52 18.82 -7.39 6.80
N SER A 53 19.71 -6.75 7.58
CA SER A 53 20.60 -7.43 8.53
C SER A 53 19.95 -7.64 9.90
N ARG A 54 18.92 -6.85 10.23
CA ARG A 54 18.23 -6.90 11.52
C ARG A 54 16.75 -7.21 11.30
N GLY A 55 16.48 -8.46 10.90
CA GLY A 55 15.12 -9.00 10.84
C GLY A 55 14.20 -8.39 9.79
N HIS A 56 14.73 -7.74 8.74
CA HIS A 56 13.91 -7.12 7.68
C HIS A 56 13.00 -5.98 8.18
N LEU A 57 13.49 -5.15 9.10
CA LEU A 57 12.76 -3.96 9.56
C LEU A 57 12.63 -2.93 8.44
N LEU A 58 11.42 -2.39 8.27
CA LEU A 58 11.12 -1.30 7.34
C LEU A 58 10.76 -0.02 8.09
N LYS A 59 11.29 1.11 7.63
CA LYS A 59 10.93 2.45 8.12
C LYS A 59 10.63 3.37 6.94
N LEU A 60 9.49 4.04 7.01
CA LEU A 60 9.12 5.09 6.06
C LEU A 60 9.92 6.37 6.37
N CYS A 61 10.46 7.03 5.35
CA CYS A 61 11.21 8.28 5.47
C CYS A 61 10.77 9.31 4.41
N ASP A 62 11.40 10.49 4.44
CA ASP A 62 11.17 11.62 3.52
C ASP A 62 9.74 12.20 3.56
N PHE A 63 9.46 12.90 4.65
CA PHE A 63 8.21 13.62 4.86
C PHE A 63 8.22 15.03 4.22
N GLY A 64 9.18 15.34 3.34
CA GLY A 64 9.28 16.67 2.71
C GLY A 64 8.07 17.03 1.84
N SER A 65 7.40 16.00 1.31
CA SER A 65 6.13 16.16 0.57
C SER A 65 4.89 15.92 1.43
N ALA A 66 5.01 15.55 2.71
CA ALA A 66 3.85 15.20 3.52
C ALA A 66 2.98 16.43 3.85
N ALA A 67 1.68 16.20 4.07
CA ALA A 67 0.74 17.25 4.47
C ALA A 67 -0.32 16.71 5.42
N ARG A 68 -0.87 17.59 6.27
CA ARG A 68 -2.03 17.28 7.10
C ARG A 68 -3.31 17.71 6.37
N LEU A 69 -4.22 16.77 6.20
CA LEU A 69 -5.57 17.02 5.68
C LEU A 69 -6.37 17.73 6.79
N SER A 70 -6.94 18.89 6.50
CA SER A 70 -7.80 19.63 7.43
C SER A 70 -8.80 20.48 6.67
N GLN A 71 -10.04 20.56 7.18
CA GLN A 71 -11.05 21.45 6.62
C GLN A 71 -10.59 22.91 6.75
N GLY A 72 -10.79 23.69 5.68
CA GLY A 72 -10.43 25.11 5.64
C GLY A 72 -8.98 25.42 5.24
N ARG A 73 -8.14 24.43 4.89
CA ARG A 73 -6.82 24.69 4.29
C ARG A 73 -6.91 24.92 2.77
N PRO A 74 -5.91 25.61 2.18
CA PRO A 74 -5.82 25.76 0.74
C PRO A 74 -5.84 24.41 0.03
N ALA A 75 -6.39 24.41 -1.18
CA ALA A 75 -6.42 23.25 -2.06
C ALA A 75 -5.00 22.65 -2.20
N LEU A 76 -4.90 21.32 -2.14
CA LEU A 76 -3.60 20.66 -2.20
C LEU A 76 -3.06 20.68 -3.63
N VAL A 77 -1.74 20.77 -3.79
CA VAL A 77 -1.09 20.68 -5.10
C VAL A 77 -1.28 19.28 -5.69
N ALA A 78 -1.80 19.20 -6.91
CA ALA A 78 -2.04 17.94 -7.62
C ALA A 78 -0.77 17.36 -8.28
N TYR A 79 0.12 18.22 -8.79
CA TYR A 79 1.41 17.80 -9.37
C TYR A 79 2.42 17.46 -8.26
N ILE A 80 2.17 16.34 -7.59
CA ILE A 80 2.97 15.81 -6.48
C ILE A 80 3.16 14.30 -6.70
N CYS A 81 3.93 13.63 -5.84
CA CYS A 81 4.30 12.22 -5.95
C CYS A 81 5.20 11.91 -7.16
N SER A 82 6.14 10.99 -6.95
CA SER A 82 6.96 10.45 -8.03
C SER A 82 6.09 9.74 -9.08
N ARG A 83 6.31 10.07 -10.36
CA ARG A 83 5.37 9.78 -11.47
C ARG A 83 4.84 8.34 -11.52
N TYR A 84 5.72 7.34 -11.39
CA TYR A 84 5.34 5.93 -11.52
C TYR A 84 4.41 5.42 -10.40
N TYR A 85 4.34 6.15 -9.28
CA TYR A 85 3.53 5.82 -8.12
C TYR A 85 2.37 6.81 -7.94
N ARG A 86 2.19 7.75 -8.87
CA ARG A 86 1.17 8.79 -8.79
C ARG A 86 -0.22 8.22 -9.04
N ALA A 87 -1.14 8.50 -8.12
CA ALA A 87 -2.54 8.09 -8.21
C ALA A 87 -3.26 8.79 -9.38
N PRO A 88 -4.22 8.13 -10.04
CA PRO A 88 -4.84 8.67 -11.25
C PRO A 88 -5.62 9.97 -10.99
N GLU A 89 -6.24 10.15 -9.83
CA GLU A 89 -6.88 11.40 -9.43
C GLU A 89 -5.92 12.60 -9.41
N LEU A 90 -4.64 12.38 -9.06
CA LEU A 90 -3.60 13.43 -9.11
C LEU A 90 -3.21 13.75 -10.55
N ILE A 91 -3.22 12.76 -11.44
CA ILE A 91 -3.00 12.97 -12.89
C ILE A 91 -4.16 13.78 -13.49
N PHE A 92 -5.38 13.53 -13.00
CA PHE A 92 -6.58 14.31 -13.29
C PHE A 92 -6.62 15.68 -12.59
N GLY A 93 -5.55 16.10 -11.92
CA GLY A 93 -5.47 17.43 -11.33
C GLY A 93 -6.37 17.64 -10.11
N ALA A 94 -6.85 16.56 -9.46
CA ALA A 94 -7.63 16.70 -8.25
C ALA A 94 -6.81 17.41 -7.16
N THR A 95 -7.43 18.37 -6.48
CA THR A 95 -6.81 19.13 -5.38
C THR A 95 -7.45 18.84 -4.02
N ASN A 96 -8.51 18.02 -4.02
CA ASN A 96 -9.33 17.65 -2.86
C ASN A 96 -9.14 16.16 -2.50
N TYR A 97 -7.96 15.60 -2.77
CA TYR A 97 -7.68 14.18 -2.58
C TYR A 97 -7.44 13.84 -1.10
N SER A 98 -7.65 12.56 -0.77
CA SER A 98 -7.49 12.02 0.58
C SER A 98 -6.15 11.29 0.75
N THR A 99 -5.95 10.63 1.89
CA THR A 99 -4.80 9.74 2.13
C THR A 99 -4.79 8.52 1.19
N ALA A 100 -5.87 8.27 0.44
CA ALA A 100 -6.00 7.17 -0.51
C ALA A 100 -4.96 7.21 -1.64
N VAL A 101 -4.34 8.38 -1.92
CA VAL A 101 -3.24 8.48 -2.89
C VAL A 101 -2.02 7.65 -2.45
N ASP A 102 -1.74 7.57 -1.15
CA ASP A 102 -0.64 6.76 -0.62
C ASP A 102 -0.90 5.26 -0.80
N LEU A 103 -2.18 4.84 -0.77
CA LEU A 103 -2.60 3.44 -0.93
C LEU A 103 -2.43 2.97 -2.38
N TRP A 104 -2.73 3.85 -3.33
CA TRP A 104 -2.40 3.61 -4.74
C TRP A 104 -0.89 3.45 -4.94
N SER A 105 -0.10 4.38 -4.38
CA SER A 105 1.34 4.33 -4.45
C SER A 105 1.90 3.04 -3.83
N MET A 106 1.33 2.58 -2.70
CA MET A 106 1.69 1.31 -2.07
C MET A 106 1.36 0.11 -2.98
N GLY A 107 0.22 0.10 -3.66
CA GLY A 107 -0.10 -0.90 -4.68
C GLY A 107 0.94 -0.93 -5.81
N CYS A 108 1.39 0.23 -6.29
CA CYS A 108 2.44 0.35 -7.29
C CYS A 108 3.78 -0.21 -6.79
N VAL A 109 4.15 0.06 -5.52
CA VAL A 109 5.34 -0.48 -4.88
C VAL A 109 5.26 -2.00 -4.73
N LEU A 110 4.13 -2.55 -4.29
CA LEU A 110 3.91 -3.99 -4.19
C LEU A 110 4.09 -4.68 -5.55
N ALA A 111 3.48 -4.12 -6.60
CA ALA A 111 3.63 -4.65 -7.95
C ALA A 111 5.09 -4.59 -8.46
N GLU A 112 5.81 -3.52 -8.14
CA GLU A 112 7.22 -3.38 -8.48
C GLU A 112 8.10 -4.40 -7.74
N MET A 113 7.85 -4.67 -6.46
CA MET A 113 8.58 -5.71 -5.72
C MET A 113 8.35 -7.10 -6.32
N LEU A 114 7.13 -7.40 -6.76
CA LEU A 114 6.78 -8.68 -7.38
C LEU A 114 7.36 -8.86 -8.79
N ARG A 115 7.50 -7.76 -9.55
CA ARG A 115 7.92 -7.79 -10.96
C ARG A 115 9.38 -7.42 -11.20
N GLY A 116 10.02 -6.74 -10.24
CA GLY A 116 11.37 -6.19 -10.34
C GLY A 116 11.49 -4.91 -11.17
N ARG A 117 10.37 -4.37 -11.68
CA ARG A 117 10.32 -3.11 -12.47
C ARG A 117 9.01 -2.36 -12.22
N PRO A 118 8.98 -1.02 -12.32
CA PRO A 118 7.80 -0.20 -12.03
C PRO A 118 6.57 -0.67 -12.79
N LEU A 119 5.39 -0.69 -12.14
CA LEU A 119 4.14 -1.18 -12.75
C LEU A 119 3.72 -0.34 -13.96
N PHE A 120 3.75 0.98 -13.79
CA PHE A 120 3.28 1.99 -14.74
C PHE A 120 4.42 2.97 -15.10
N PRO A 121 5.29 2.65 -16.07
CA PRO A 121 6.46 3.45 -16.41
C PRO A 121 6.15 4.57 -17.43
N GLY A 122 5.26 5.52 -17.10
CA GLY A 122 4.89 6.61 -18.02
C GLY A 122 5.98 7.67 -18.21
N GLU A 123 6.16 8.18 -19.43
CA GLU A 123 7.19 9.20 -19.73
C GLU A 123 6.77 10.61 -19.31
N ASN A 124 5.46 10.89 -19.30
CA ASN A 124 4.85 12.13 -18.83
C ASN A 124 3.51 11.85 -18.13
N GLY A 125 2.73 12.88 -17.78
CA GLY A 125 1.46 12.71 -17.07
C GLY A 125 0.40 11.97 -17.88
N VAL A 126 0.32 12.21 -19.19
CA VAL A 126 -0.63 11.55 -20.09
C VAL A 126 -0.22 10.09 -20.30
N ASP A 127 1.06 9.85 -20.58
CA ASP A 127 1.57 8.48 -20.76
C ASP A 127 1.42 7.65 -19.49
N GLN A 128 1.56 8.26 -18.31
CA GLN A 128 1.30 7.59 -17.03
C GLN A 128 -0.13 7.06 -16.96
N LEU A 129 -1.11 7.86 -17.39
CA LEU A 129 -2.51 7.43 -17.44
C LEU A 129 -2.73 6.33 -18.49
N VAL A 130 -2.07 6.41 -19.64
CA VAL A 130 -2.10 5.35 -20.67
C VAL A 130 -1.56 4.03 -20.12
N GLU A 131 -0.44 4.03 -19.40
CA GLU A 131 0.10 2.83 -18.75
C GLU A 131 -0.85 2.23 -17.72
N ILE A 132 -1.59 3.07 -16.98
CA ILE A 132 -2.61 2.62 -16.04
C ILE A 132 -3.77 1.93 -16.77
N VAL A 133 -4.31 2.57 -17.81
CA VAL A 133 -5.43 2.07 -18.61
C VAL A 133 -5.09 0.76 -19.32
N LYS A 134 -3.85 0.58 -19.79
CA LYS A 134 -3.38 -0.69 -20.39
C LYS A 134 -3.56 -1.87 -19.43
N VAL A 135 -3.41 -1.67 -18.12
CA VAL A 135 -3.51 -2.74 -17.12
C VAL A 135 -4.92 -2.84 -16.55
N LEU A 136 -5.48 -1.73 -16.09
CA LEU A 136 -6.77 -1.71 -15.38
C LEU A 136 -7.99 -1.60 -16.31
N GLY A 137 -7.76 -1.37 -17.61
CA GLY A 137 -8.81 -1.00 -18.55
C GLY A 137 -9.26 0.44 -18.36
N SER A 138 -10.19 0.88 -19.20
CA SER A 138 -10.72 2.23 -19.18
C SER A 138 -11.63 2.45 -17.96
N PRO A 139 -11.47 3.57 -17.21
CA PRO A 139 -12.35 3.85 -16.09
C PRO A 139 -13.77 4.10 -16.58
N SER A 140 -14.75 3.61 -15.84
CA SER A 140 -16.16 3.97 -16.03
C SER A 140 -16.38 5.46 -15.76
N ARG A 141 -17.46 6.03 -16.30
CA ARG A 141 -17.85 7.43 -16.02
C ARG A 141 -17.94 7.73 -14.52
N ARG A 142 -18.46 6.79 -13.73
CA ARG A 142 -18.54 6.89 -12.26
C ARG A 142 -17.15 7.03 -11.64
N GLN A 143 -16.18 6.24 -12.10
CA GLN A 143 -14.80 6.30 -11.62
C GLN A 143 -14.09 7.59 -12.05
N VAL A 144 -14.33 8.09 -13.26
CA VAL A 144 -13.79 9.40 -13.69
C VAL A 144 -14.28 10.53 -12.78
N LEU A 145 -15.59 10.54 -12.48
CA LEU A 145 -16.18 11.51 -11.57
C LEU A 145 -15.65 11.39 -10.13
N ALA A 146 -15.42 10.16 -9.65
CA ALA A 146 -14.82 9.92 -8.34
C ALA A 146 -13.37 10.42 -8.26
N MET A 147 -12.61 10.33 -9.35
CA MET A 147 -11.24 10.86 -9.42
C MET A 147 -11.22 12.39 -9.47
N ASN A 148 -11.99 13.00 -10.38
CA ASN A 148 -12.16 14.44 -10.44
C ASN A 148 -13.50 14.81 -11.12
N PRO A 149 -14.47 15.38 -10.38
CA PRO A 149 -15.77 15.78 -10.92
C PRO A 149 -15.71 16.78 -12.07
N GLN A 150 -14.62 17.55 -12.20
CA GLN A 150 -14.46 18.54 -13.28
C GLN A 150 -14.29 17.89 -14.66
N TYR A 151 -13.95 16.61 -14.73
CA TYR A 151 -13.74 15.87 -15.98
C TYR A 151 -14.98 15.06 -16.41
N PHE A 152 -16.18 15.52 -16.06
CA PHE A 152 -17.45 14.81 -16.31
C PHE A 152 -17.75 14.49 -17.77
N SER A 153 -17.14 15.20 -18.72
CA SER A 153 -17.28 15.03 -20.18
C SER A 153 -16.14 14.22 -20.81
N PHE A 154 -15.10 13.87 -20.05
CA PHE A 154 -13.97 13.12 -20.57
C PHE A 154 -14.35 11.66 -20.82
N ALA A 155 -14.16 11.20 -22.06
CA ALA A 155 -14.38 9.82 -22.46
C ALA A 155 -13.05 9.18 -22.84
N PHE A 156 -12.76 8.03 -22.24
CA PHE A 156 -11.62 7.21 -22.63
C PHE A 156 -11.99 6.36 -23.85
N PRO A 157 -11.02 6.06 -24.74
CA PRO A 157 -11.15 4.94 -25.65
C PRO A 157 -11.49 3.66 -24.86
N THR A 158 -12.28 2.75 -25.42
CA THR A 158 -12.64 1.50 -24.73
C THR A 158 -11.45 0.54 -24.75
N VAL A 159 -10.87 0.28 -23.57
CA VAL A 159 -9.78 -0.67 -23.36
C VAL A 159 -10.20 -1.66 -22.28
N ALA A 160 -10.09 -2.95 -22.57
CA ALA A 160 -10.37 -4.00 -21.60
C ALA A 160 -9.21 -4.13 -20.58
N ALA A 161 -9.54 -4.46 -19.34
CA ALA A 161 -8.53 -4.74 -18.33
C ALA A 161 -7.71 -5.99 -18.69
N CYS A 162 -6.42 -5.96 -18.40
CA CYS A 162 -5.55 -7.12 -18.52
C CYS A 162 -5.81 -8.10 -17.38
N ASN A 163 -5.64 -9.40 -17.65
CA ASN A 163 -5.58 -10.39 -16.58
C ASN A 163 -4.24 -10.29 -15.85
N TRP A 164 -4.22 -10.33 -14.51
CA TRP A 164 -2.97 -10.25 -13.75
C TRP A 164 -1.93 -11.30 -14.13
N SER A 165 -2.34 -12.46 -14.67
CA SER A 165 -1.45 -13.49 -15.21
C SER A 165 -0.64 -13.06 -16.44
N THR A 166 -1.05 -12.01 -17.16
CA THR A 166 -0.25 -11.42 -18.25
C THR A 166 0.74 -10.36 -17.74
N VAL A 167 0.46 -9.80 -16.57
CA VAL A 167 1.28 -8.76 -15.92
C VAL A 167 2.40 -9.36 -15.08
N PHE A 168 2.12 -10.48 -14.41
CA PHE A 168 3.01 -11.15 -13.47
C PHE A 168 3.35 -12.58 -13.92
N ARG A 169 4.50 -13.09 -13.43
CA ARG A 169 4.86 -14.50 -13.61
C ARG A 169 3.87 -15.39 -12.85
N LYS A 170 3.61 -16.61 -13.34
CA LYS A 170 2.73 -17.60 -12.70
C LYS A 170 3.10 -17.93 -11.24
N THR A 171 4.35 -17.67 -10.85
CA THR A 171 4.83 -17.85 -9.47
C THR A 171 4.28 -16.82 -8.49
N VAL A 172 3.71 -15.71 -8.98
CA VAL A 172 2.97 -14.76 -8.16
C VAL A 172 1.60 -15.37 -7.88
N GLY A 173 1.36 -15.71 -6.61
CA GLY A 173 0.11 -16.33 -6.20
C GLY A 173 -1.08 -15.36 -6.23
N PRO A 174 -2.31 -15.90 -6.24
CA PRO A 174 -3.55 -15.13 -6.34
C PRO A 174 -3.74 -14.11 -5.20
N GLU A 175 -3.30 -14.42 -3.99
CA GLU A 175 -3.39 -13.54 -2.82
C GLU A 175 -2.67 -12.21 -3.00
N PHE A 176 -1.58 -12.15 -3.78
CA PHE A 176 -0.94 -10.88 -4.11
C PHE A 176 -1.74 -10.10 -5.15
N THR A 177 -2.27 -10.80 -6.16
CA THR A 177 -3.06 -10.15 -7.22
C THR A 177 -4.40 -9.64 -6.70
N THR A 178 -5.02 -10.34 -5.74
CA THR A 178 -6.22 -9.87 -5.02
C THR A 178 -5.89 -8.60 -4.24
N LEU A 179 -4.87 -8.63 -3.39
CA LEU A 179 -4.46 -7.45 -2.62
C LEU A 179 -4.11 -6.26 -3.53
N LEU A 180 -3.39 -6.51 -4.64
CA LEU A 180 -3.10 -5.48 -5.64
C LEU A 180 -4.36 -4.88 -6.26
N SER A 181 -5.35 -5.72 -6.59
CA SER A 181 -6.60 -5.25 -7.15
C SER A 181 -7.38 -4.38 -6.16
N GLU A 182 -7.27 -4.64 -4.86
CA GLU A 182 -7.91 -3.83 -3.82
C GLU A 182 -7.19 -2.49 -3.58
N PHE A 183 -5.87 -2.42 -3.81
CA PHE A 183 -5.13 -1.15 -3.80
C PHE A 183 -5.36 -0.30 -5.05
N LEU A 184 -5.34 -0.94 -6.23
CA LEU A 184 -5.31 -0.26 -7.53
C LEU A 184 -6.73 -0.04 -8.07
N GLN A 185 -7.52 0.74 -7.33
CA GLN A 185 -8.86 1.18 -7.74
C GLN A 185 -8.83 2.61 -8.25
N TYR A 186 -9.56 2.89 -9.34
CA TYR A 186 -9.73 4.24 -9.85
C TYR A 186 -10.50 5.13 -8.86
N ASP A 187 -11.56 4.60 -8.26
CA ASP A 187 -12.30 5.30 -7.21
C ASP A 187 -11.44 5.31 -5.93
N PRO A 188 -10.99 6.48 -5.44
CA PRO A 188 -10.11 6.55 -4.28
C PRO A 188 -10.74 5.99 -3.01
N GLU A 189 -12.07 6.07 -2.88
CA GLU A 189 -12.77 5.65 -1.66
C GLU A 189 -12.91 4.13 -1.55
N THR A 190 -12.88 3.41 -2.68
CA THR A 190 -12.97 1.95 -2.70
C THR A 190 -11.63 1.25 -2.50
N ARG A 191 -10.53 1.99 -2.34
CA ARG A 191 -9.21 1.40 -2.06
C ARG A 191 -9.17 0.84 -0.64
N ILE A 192 -8.60 -0.36 -0.50
CA ILE A 192 -8.42 -1.01 0.80
C ILE A 192 -7.63 -0.13 1.77
N LYS A 193 -8.15 0.05 2.99
CA LYS A 193 -7.49 0.89 4.00
C LYS A 193 -6.26 0.18 4.58
N PRO A 194 -5.28 0.92 5.14
CA PRO A 194 -4.01 0.33 5.58
C PRO A 194 -4.13 -0.89 6.51
N LEU A 195 -4.98 -0.82 7.54
CA LEU A 195 -5.14 -1.91 8.50
C LEU A 195 -5.95 -3.09 7.92
N GLU A 196 -6.91 -2.81 7.05
CA GLU A 196 -7.61 -3.85 6.28
C GLU A 196 -6.63 -4.61 5.39
N ALA A 197 -5.71 -3.89 4.72
CA ALA A 197 -4.64 -4.52 3.95
C ALA A 197 -3.77 -5.39 4.85
N CYS A 198 -3.34 -4.90 6.02
CA CYS A 198 -2.60 -5.72 7.00
C CYS A 198 -3.38 -6.97 7.44
N ALA A 199 -4.71 -6.98 7.40
CA ALA A 199 -5.57 -8.11 7.75
C ALA A 199 -5.84 -9.09 6.58
N HIS A 200 -5.46 -8.72 5.36
CA HIS A 200 -5.66 -9.52 4.15
C HIS A 200 -4.97 -10.90 4.24
N SER A 201 -5.54 -11.89 3.55
CA SER A 201 -5.07 -13.29 3.54
C SER A 201 -3.64 -13.45 3.00
N CYS A 202 -3.19 -12.49 2.19
CA CYS A 202 -1.82 -12.38 1.72
C CYS A 202 -0.80 -12.38 2.88
N PHE A 203 -1.17 -11.95 4.08
CA PHE A 203 -0.27 -11.86 5.23
C PHE A 203 -0.43 -13.00 6.25
N ASP A 204 -1.20 -14.04 5.95
CA ASP A 204 -1.49 -15.14 6.89
C ASP A 204 -0.24 -15.87 7.34
N ALA A 205 0.70 -16.07 6.40
CA ALA A 205 1.99 -16.67 6.70
C ALA A 205 2.81 -15.85 7.72
N LEU A 206 2.61 -14.54 7.84
CA LEU A 206 3.30 -13.74 8.86
C LEU A 206 2.74 -14.00 10.25
N ARG A 207 1.46 -14.37 10.35
CA ARG A 207 0.74 -14.57 11.62
C ARG A 207 0.94 -15.97 12.20
N ASP A 208 1.63 -16.86 11.49
CA ASP A 208 2.07 -18.15 12.02
C ASP A 208 3.23 -17.93 13.03
N GLU A 209 3.12 -18.49 14.23
CA GLU A 209 4.16 -18.43 15.26
C GLU A 209 5.51 -19.01 14.79
N ARG A 210 5.46 -19.97 13.86
CA ARG A 210 6.61 -20.65 13.29
C ARG A 210 7.19 -19.90 12.08
N ALA A 211 6.60 -18.79 11.66
CA ALA A 211 7.08 -18.02 10.53
C ALA A 211 8.49 -17.48 10.76
N ARG A 212 9.33 -17.52 9.72
CA ARG A 212 10.72 -17.06 9.73
C ARG A 212 11.03 -16.28 8.45
N CYS A 213 12.04 -15.43 8.52
CA CYS A 213 12.61 -14.73 7.39
C CYS A 213 13.28 -15.70 6.41
N SER A 214 13.61 -15.23 5.20
CA SER A 214 14.23 -16.08 4.17
C SER A 214 15.62 -16.61 4.54
N ASP A 215 16.28 -15.99 5.49
CA ASP A 215 17.58 -16.38 6.07
C ASP A 215 17.44 -17.27 7.33
N GLY A 216 16.21 -17.67 7.68
CA GLY A 216 15.89 -18.48 8.86
C GLY A 216 15.76 -17.69 10.17
N GLN A 217 16.02 -16.39 10.16
CA GLN A 217 15.88 -15.55 11.37
C GLN A 217 14.40 -15.39 11.76
N PRO A 218 14.10 -15.13 13.04
CA PRO A 218 12.76 -14.73 13.46
C PRO A 218 12.25 -13.52 12.69
N LEU A 219 10.92 -13.43 12.51
CA LEU A 219 10.28 -12.20 12.05
C LEU A 219 10.49 -11.06 13.07
N PRO A 220 10.36 -9.77 12.68
CA PRO A 220 10.38 -8.68 13.63
C PRO A 220 9.41 -8.92 14.81
N PRO A 221 9.84 -8.75 16.06
CA PRO A 221 8.98 -8.99 17.22
C PRO A 221 7.80 -8.02 17.28
N ASP A 222 7.98 -6.83 16.72
CA ASP A 222 7.02 -5.72 16.73
C ASP A 222 6.05 -5.76 15.54
N LEU A 223 5.82 -6.90 14.89
CA LEU A 223 4.85 -6.94 13.79
C LEU A 223 3.42 -6.72 14.25
N PHE A 224 3.05 -7.18 15.45
CA PHE A 224 1.65 -7.19 15.92
C PHE A 224 1.36 -6.22 17.06
N ASN A 225 2.32 -5.37 17.42
CA ASN A 225 2.18 -4.38 18.49
C ASN A 225 1.47 -3.10 18.00
N LEU A 226 0.16 -3.18 17.75
CA LEU A 226 -0.61 -2.02 17.28
C LEU A 226 -0.49 -0.83 18.26
N THR A 227 -0.13 0.34 17.72
CA THR A 227 -0.05 1.58 18.51
C THR A 227 -1.44 2.10 18.85
N GLN A 228 -1.53 2.94 19.90
CA GLN A 228 -2.79 3.62 20.27
C GLN A 228 -3.42 4.41 19.12
N ARG A 229 -2.61 4.91 18.17
CA ARG A 229 -3.14 5.61 16.98
C ARG A 229 -3.75 4.64 15.97
N GLU A 230 -3.09 3.52 15.71
CA GLU A 230 -3.64 2.47 14.83
C GLU A 230 -4.94 1.92 15.39
N LEU A 231 -5.01 1.70 16.71
CA LEU A 231 -6.20 1.18 17.38
C LEU A 231 -7.43 2.08 17.24
N ARG A 232 -7.27 3.41 17.10
CA ARG A 232 -8.40 4.33 16.88
C ARG A 232 -9.15 4.09 15.58
N THR A 233 -8.45 3.54 14.58
CA THR A 233 -9.02 3.21 13.26
C THR A 233 -9.26 1.70 13.10
N CYS A 234 -9.03 0.92 14.15
CA CYS A 234 -9.14 -0.52 14.14
C CYS A 234 -10.45 -0.96 14.80
N SER A 235 -11.33 -1.63 14.05
CA SER A 235 -12.49 -2.29 14.64
C SER A 235 -12.05 -3.50 15.47
N ALA A 236 -12.94 -4.01 16.34
CA ALA A 236 -12.68 -5.21 17.13
C ALA A 236 -12.40 -6.44 16.23
N SER A 237 -13.21 -6.64 15.19
CA SER A 237 -13.02 -7.75 14.23
C SER A 237 -11.70 -7.64 13.48
N LEU A 238 -11.27 -6.42 13.15
CA LEU A 238 -9.99 -6.19 12.49
C LEU A 238 -8.83 -6.44 13.45
N HIS A 239 -8.96 -6.05 14.71
CA HIS A 239 -7.96 -6.30 15.74
C HIS A 239 -7.73 -7.81 15.93
N ASP A 240 -8.79 -8.60 16.08
CA ASP A 240 -8.70 -10.06 16.24
C ASP A 240 -8.04 -10.74 15.04
N ARG A 241 -8.20 -10.15 13.85
CA ARG A 241 -7.54 -10.62 12.63
C ARG A 241 -6.05 -10.20 12.58
N LEU A 242 -5.71 -9.03 13.08
CA LEU A 242 -4.36 -8.46 13.03
C LEU A 242 -3.43 -9.05 14.09
N VAL A 243 -3.94 -9.30 15.30
CA VAL A 243 -3.16 -9.73 16.46
C VAL A 243 -3.37 -11.23 16.71
N PRO A 244 -2.38 -12.09 16.39
CA PRO A 244 -2.52 -13.53 16.59
C PRO A 244 -2.66 -13.90 18.07
N ALA A 245 -3.43 -14.95 18.37
CA ALA A 245 -3.67 -15.41 19.74
C ALA A 245 -2.38 -15.72 20.53
N TRP A 246 -1.37 -16.32 19.87
CA TRP A 246 -0.07 -16.60 20.49
C TRP A 246 0.69 -15.34 20.88
N HIS A 247 0.52 -14.24 20.16
CA HIS A 247 1.14 -12.95 20.47
C HIS A 247 0.41 -12.29 21.63
N ALA A 248 -0.93 -12.27 21.60
CA ALA A 248 -1.75 -11.73 22.67
C ALA A 248 -1.48 -12.41 24.03
N ALA A 249 -1.33 -13.75 24.04
CA ALA A 249 -1.02 -14.51 25.25
C ALA A 249 0.35 -14.14 25.88
N ARG A 250 1.31 -13.66 25.08
CA ARG A 250 2.65 -13.25 25.54
C ARG A 250 2.73 -11.79 25.95
N CYS A 251 1.78 -10.97 25.51
CA CYS A 251 1.76 -9.52 25.75
C CYS A 251 0.42 -9.10 26.39
N PRO A 252 0.17 -9.43 27.67
CA PRO A 252 -1.10 -9.18 28.35
C PRO A 252 -1.44 -7.69 28.58
N GLY A 253 -0.57 -6.74 28.20
CA GLY A 253 -0.78 -5.29 28.35
C GLY A 253 -1.46 -4.58 27.18
N SER A 254 -2.02 -5.33 26.22
CA SER A 254 -2.81 -4.76 25.12
C SER A 254 -4.14 -4.21 25.69
N PRO A 255 -4.59 -2.99 25.32
CA PRO A 255 -5.75 -2.37 25.95
C PRO A 255 -7.00 -3.25 25.77
N PRO A 256 -7.90 -3.28 26.77
CA PRO A 256 -9.04 -4.20 26.78
C PRO A 256 -9.95 -3.94 25.58
N GLN A 257 -10.56 -5.01 25.08
CA GLN A 257 -11.59 -4.96 24.04
C GLN A 257 -12.63 -3.89 24.36
N PRO A 258 -13.11 -3.10 23.38
CA PRO A 258 -14.27 -2.27 23.60
C PRO A 258 -15.46 -3.19 23.90
N GLN A 259 -15.92 -3.18 25.14
CA GLN A 259 -17.15 -3.87 25.53
C GLN A 259 -18.28 -3.34 24.64
N ALA A 260 -18.98 -4.26 23.98
CA ALA A 260 -20.22 -3.94 23.29
C ALA A 260 -21.19 -3.33 24.31
N ALA A 261 -21.52 -2.06 24.13
CA ALA A 261 -22.62 -1.45 24.86
C ALA A 261 -23.90 -2.18 24.43
N GLY A 262 -24.56 -2.82 25.39
CA GLY A 262 -25.91 -3.33 25.24
C GLY A 262 -26.95 -2.21 25.18
#